data_AF-A0A2P4S489-F1
#
_entry.id   AF-A0A2P4S489-F1
#
_cell.length_a   1.000
_cell.length_b   1.000
_cell.length_c   1.000
_cell.angle_alpha   90.00
_cell.angle_beta   90.00
_cell.angle_gamma   90.00
#
_symmetry.space_group_name_H-M   'P 1'
#
loop_
_entity.id
_entity.type
_entity.pdbx_description
1 polymer ?
#
loop_
_entity_poly.entity_id
_entity_poly.type
_entity_poly.pdbx_seq_one_letter_code
_entity_poly.pdbx_strand_id
1 'polypeptide(L)'
;VNVSANQDEELNHETFQLQIDRDTKKCSLHTNAGSYWTLVAHGGIQAVATEVAANTMFDIEWRGRRVALRASNGRYVCTKRNGQLAAVSDAVGEDEEFTLKLINRPMLVLRGEHGFVCYHRGSNLLDSNRSVYDVFHVGFSDGAY
;
A
#
# COMPACT_ATOMS: atom_id res chain seq x y z
N VAL A 1 4.17 19.73 -1.78
CA VAL A 1 4.82 19.19 -0.57
C VAL A 1 5.56 17.93 -0.93
N ASN A 2 6.84 17.81 -0.58
CA ASN A 2 7.62 16.58 -0.79
C ASN A 2 7.21 15.52 0.22
N VAL A 3 7.23 14.26 -0.20
CA VAL A 3 7.03 13.13 0.72
C VAL A 3 8.37 12.73 1.32
N SER A 4 8.42 12.54 2.64
CA SER A 4 9.61 12.10 3.36
C SER A 4 9.29 11.12 4.49
N ALA A 5 10.12 10.10 4.65
CA ALA A 5 10.12 9.18 5.78
C ALA A 5 11.06 9.72 6.89
N ASN A 6 10.49 10.47 7.84
CA ASN A 6 11.24 11.11 8.93
C ASN A 6 10.45 11.24 10.24
N GLN A 7 9.35 10.49 10.37
CA GLN A 7 8.49 10.44 11.55
C GLN A 7 8.34 8.98 12.00
N ASP A 8 8.18 8.78 13.31
CA ASP A 8 7.93 7.46 13.92
C ASP A 8 6.46 7.28 14.33
N GLU A 9 5.61 8.29 14.11
CA GLU A 9 4.20 8.28 14.49
C GLU A 9 3.29 7.80 13.34
N GLU A 10 2.16 7.17 13.67
CA GLU A 10 1.14 6.74 12.71
C GLU A 10 -0.08 7.67 12.78
N LEU A 11 0.08 8.93 12.38
CA LEU A 11 -1.00 9.91 12.34
C LEU A 11 -1.59 10.04 10.93
N ASN A 12 -2.47 11.03 10.75
CA ASN A 12 -3.14 11.26 9.48
C ASN A 12 -2.17 11.60 8.34
N HIS A 13 -1.02 12.23 8.61
CA HIS A 13 -0.06 12.62 7.56
C HIS A 13 0.76 11.42 7.05
N GLU A 14 0.90 10.39 7.87
CA GLU A 14 1.60 9.14 7.59
C GLU A 14 0.62 8.05 7.09
N THR A 15 -0.68 8.35 7.10
CA THR A 15 -1.73 7.46 6.61
C THR A 15 -2.12 7.80 5.17
N PHE A 16 -2.00 6.80 4.29
CA PHE A 16 -2.39 6.91 2.88
C PHE A 16 -3.45 5.88 2.53
N GLN A 17 -4.44 6.29 1.75
CA GLN A 17 -5.39 5.37 1.14
C GLN A 17 -4.77 4.78 -0.12
N LEU A 18 -4.54 3.46 -0.10
CA LEU A 18 -4.13 2.69 -1.27
C LEU A 18 -5.33 2.42 -2.16
N GLN A 19 -5.30 2.88 -3.42
CA GLN A 19 -6.33 2.63 -4.41
C GLN A 19 -5.73 1.83 -5.56
N ILE A 20 -6.28 0.66 -5.86
CA ILE A 20 -5.81 -0.20 -6.95
C ILE A 20 -6.72 0.00 -8.17
N ASP A 21 -6.12 0.41 -9.29
CA ASP A 21 -6.81 0.50 -10.55
C ASP A 21 -7.16 -0.90 -11.09
N ARG A 22 -8.39 -1.07 -11.56
CA ARG A 22 -8.90 -2.41 -11.92
C ARG A 22 -8.31 -2.94 -13.21
N ASP A 23 -7.90 -2.07 -14.12
CA ASP A 23 -7.46 -2.45 -15.46
C ASP A 23 -5.94 -2.63 -15.47
N THR A 24 -5.21 -1.62 -14.99
CA THR A 24 -3.74 -1.60 -14.98
C THR A 24 -3.13 -2.34 -13.79
N LYS A 25 -3.91 -2.60 -12.73
CA LYS A 25 -3.44 -3.16 -11.44
C LYS A 25 -2.43 -2.28 -10.69
N LYS A 26 -2.19 -1.06 -11.16
CA LYS A 26 -1.32 -0.08 -10.49
C LYS A 26 -2.03 0.52 -9.29
N CYS A 27 -1.25 0.98 -8.32
CA CYS A 27 -1.76 1.67 -7.16
C CYS A 27 -1.55 3.19 -7.23
N SER A 28 -2.47 3.94 -6.65
CA SER A 28 -2.25 5.33 -6.22
C SER A 28 -2.31 5.42 -4.69
N LEU A 29 -1.59 6.39 -4.14
CA LEU A 29 -1.54 6.69 -2.70
C LEU A 29 -2.19 8.05 -2.48
N HIS A 30 -3.41 8.04 -1.95
CA HIS A 30 -4.21 9.22 -1.66
C HIS A 30 -4.00 9.69 -0.22
N THR A 31 -3.78 10.98 -0.04
CA THR A 31 -3.47 11.59 1.26
C THR A 31 -4.71 12.11 1.97
N ASN A 32 -4.60 12.37 3.26
CA ASN A 32 -5.67 13.02 4.04
C ASN A 32 -6.10 14.39 3.49
N ALA A 33 -5.21 15.07 2.77
CA ALA A 33 -5.42 16.41 2.23
C ALA A 33 -6.16 16.39 0.88
N GLY A 34 -6.56 15.21 0.41
CA GLY A 34 -7.27 15.04 -0.86
C GLY A 34 -6.36 14.94 -2.09
N SER A 35 -5.04 15.06 -1.93
CA SER A 35 -4.07 14.94 -3.02
C SER A 35 -3.49 13.53 -3.13
N TYR A 36 -2.85 13.22 -4.26
CA TYR A 36 -2.16 11.97 -4.54
C TYR A 36 -0.64 12.16 -4.54
N TRP A 37 0.07 11.08 -4.20
CA TRP A 37 1.48 10.96 -4.53
C TRP A 37 1.66 11.07 -6.05
N THR A 38 2.68 11.82 -6.47
CA THR A 38 2.99 12.07 -7.87
C THR A 38 4.50 12.14 -8.09
N LEU A 39 4.95 11.49 -9.16
CA LEU A 39 6.29 11.61 -9.68
C LEU A 39 6.44 12.96 -10.40
N VAL A 40 7.44 13.75 -10.01
CA VAL A 40 7.79 15.00 -10.68
C VAL A 40 9.04 14.84 -11.56
N ALA A 41 9.26 15.79 -12.48
CA ALA A 41 10.24 15.68 -13.56
C ALA A 41 11.69 15.35 -13.13
N HIS A 42 12.10 15.78 -11.93
CA HIS A 42 13.43 15.50 -11.39
C HIS A 42 13.51 14.20 -10.57
N GLY A 43 12.49 13.34 -10.66
CA GLY A 43 12.43 12.05 -9.98
C GLY A 43 11.88 12.09 -8.56
N GLY A 44 11.61 13.27 -7.99
CA GLY A 44 11.04 13.39 -6.63
C GLY A 44 9.61 12.86 -6.54
N ILE A 45 9.20 12.44 -5.34
CA ILE A 45 7.80 12.12 -5.03
C ILE A 45 7.19 13.25 -4.19
N GLN A 46 6.06 13.78 -4.67
CA GLN A 46 5.31 14.86 -4.02
C GLN A 46 3.86 14.45 -3.79
N ALA A 47 3.18 15.07 -2.82
CA ALA A 47 1.77 14.85 -2.54
C ALA A 47 0.92 16.06 -2.95
N VAL A 48 0.88 16.38 -4.25
CA VAL A 48 0.22 17.60 -4.76
C VAL A 48 -0.76 17.37 -5.91
N ALA A 49 -0.79 16.17 -6.50
CA ALA A 49 -1.69 15.91 -7.61
C ALA A 49 -3.14 15.84 -7.11
N THR A 50 -4.07 16.50 -7.79
CA THR A 50 -5.50 16.50 -7.43
C THR A 50 -6.30 15.45 -8.19
N GLU A 51 -5.71 14.86 -9.23
CA GLU A 51 -6.33 13.88 -10.10
C GLU A 51 -5.39 12.68 -10.29
N VAL A 52 -5.99 11.54 -10.61
CA VAL A 52 -5.25 10.32 -10.96
C VAL A 52 -4.74 10.43 -12.39
N ALA A 53 -3.45 10.23 -12.58
CA ALA A 53 -2.79 10.24 -13.87
C ALA A 53 -1.63 9.23 -13.89
N ALA A 54 -1.00 9.03 -15.05
CA ALA A 54 0.09 8.06 -15.20
C ALA A 54 1.22 8.28 -14.17
N ASN A 55 1.56 9.52 -13.83
CA ASN A 55 2.59 9.86 -12.85
C ASN A 55 2.15 9.77 -11.38
N THR A 56 0.88 9.51 -11.10
CA THR A 56 0.39 9.19 -9.75
C THR A 56 0.19 7.69 -9.51
N MET A 57 0.49 6.88 -10.53
CA MET A 57 0.34 5.43 -10.49
C MET A 57 1.70 4.75 -10.31
N PHE A 58 1.71 3.75 -9.44
CA PHE A 58 2.89 2.97 -9.08
C PHE A 58 2.59 1.48 -9.22
N ASP A 59 3.56 0.71 -9.70
CA ASP A 59 3.51 -0.74 -9.62
C ASP A 59 4.01 -1.18 -8.23
N ILE A 60 3.31 -2.13 -7.61
CA ILE A 60 3.72 -2.75 -6.34
C ILE A 60 4.42 -4.07 -6.64
N GLU A 61 5.67 -4.20 -6.21
CA GLU A 61 6.41 -5.46 -6.22
C GLU A 61 6.44 -6.05 -4.80
N TRP A 62 5.85 -7.22 -4.61
CA TRP A 62 5.87 -7.95 -3.34
C TRP A 62 7.17 -8.72 -3.17
N ARG A 63 7.90 -8.44 -2.09
CA ARG A 63 9.23 -9.00 -1.79
C ARG A 63 9.25 -9.65 -0.42
N GLY A 64 8.46 -10.73 -0.28
CA GLY A 64 8.26 -11.40 0.99
C GLY A 64 7.53 -10.50 2.00
N ARG A 65 8.27 -9.97 2.98
CA ARG A 65 7.76 -9.09 4.05
C ARG A 65 7.89 -7.60 3.75
N ARG A 66 8.40 -7.26 2.56
CA ARG A 66 8.58 -5.88 2.10
C ARG A 66 7.89 -5.69 0.75
N VAL A 67 7.74 -4.44 0.36
CA VAL A 67 7.26 -4.05 -0.96
C VAL A 67 8.21 -3.02 -1.56
N ALA A 68 8.37 -3.06 -2.88
CA ALA A 68 9.00 -1.98 -3.62
C ALA A 68 7.97 -1.30 -4.52
N LEU A 69 8.06 0.02 -4.65
CA LEU A 69 7.17 0.81 -5.49
C LEU A 69 7.93 1.26 -6.74
N ARG A 70 7.42 0.93 -7.92
CA ARG A 70 8.00 1.39 -9.20
C ARG A 70 7.13 2.49 -9.80
N ALA A 71 7.70 3.65 -10.04
CA ALA A 71 7.00 4.79 -10.60
C ALA A 71 6.89 4.73 -12.14
N SER A 72 6.15 5.67 -12.72
CA SER A 72 5.88 5.69 -14.17
C SER A 72 7.11 5.93 -15.06
N ASN A 73 8.22 6.45 -14.51
CA ASN A 73 9.51 6.51 -15.20
C ASN A 73 10.25 5.17 -15.25
N GLY A 74 9.64 4.09 -14.73
CA GLY A 74 10.23 2.76 -14.71
C GLY A 74 11.29 2.56 -13.63
N ARG A 75 11.45 3.49 -12.68
CA ARG A 75 12.41 3.40 -11.57
C ARG A 75 11.71 3.16 -10.24
N TYR A 76 12.43 2.54 -9.30
CA TYR A 76 11.98 2.31 -7.95
C TYR A 76 12.11 3.56 -7.09
N VAL A 77 11.09 3.78 -6.27
CA VAL A 77 11.08 4.79 -5.21
C VAL A 77 12.06 4.36 -4.13
N CYS A 78 12.98 5.24 -3.77
CA CYS A 78 13.94 5.03 -2.70
C CYS A 78 13.85 6.15 -1.65
N THR A 79 14.25 5.84 -0.44
CA THR A 79 14.41 6.83 0.63
C THR A 79 15.81 7.43 0.56
N LYS A 80 15.91 8.75 0.37
CA LYS A 80 17.21 9.45 0.43
C LYS A 80 17.67 9.58 1.89
N ARG A 81 18.97 9.84 2.09
CA ARG A 81 19.57 10.08 3.43
C ARG A 81 18.88 11.16 4.27
N ASN A 82 18.18 12.10 3.64
CA ASN A 82 17.42 13.16 4.31
C ASN A 82 15.93 12.80 4.51
N GLY A 83 15.55 11.54 4.31
CA GLY A 83 14.19 11.02 4.38
C GLY A 83 13.35 11.24 3.13
N GLN A 84 13.73 12.11 2.19
CA GLN A 84 12.90 12.40 1.01
C GLN A 84 12.78 11.19 0.08
N LEU A 85 11.59 10.99 -0.49
CA LEU A 85 11.36 9.92 -1.45
C LEU A 85 11.62 10.38 -2.90
N ALA A 86 12.27 9.52 -3.69
CA ALA A 86 12.48 9.76 -5.11
C ALA A 86 12.53 8.45 -5.92
N ALA A 87 11.92 8.43 -7.10
CA ALA A 87 12.00 7.32 -8.05
C ALA A 87 13.23 7.44 -8.94
N VAL A 88 14.39 7.05 -8.41
CA VAL A 88 15.70 7.22 -9.08
C VAL A 88 16.49 5.93 -9.23
N SER A 89 16.05 4.83 -8.61
CA SER A 89 16.78 3.58 -8.58
C SER A 89 16.32 2.59 -9.66
N ASP A 90 17.25 1.93 -10.34
CA ASP A 90 16.93 0.95 -11.40
C ASP A 90 16.74 -0.48 -10.84
N ALA A 91 17.11 -0.71 -9.58
CA ALA A 91 16.99 -2.00 -8.89
C ALA A 91 16.54 -1.80 -7.43
N VAL A 92 15.99 -2.83 -6.83
CA VAL A 92 15.56 -2.80 -5.42
C VAL A 92 16.71 -3.23 -4.52
N GLY A 93 17.13 -2.33 -3.62
CA GLY A 93 17.97 -2.59 -2.47
C GLY A 93 17.28 -2.19 -1.17
N GLU A 94 18.07 -1.95 -0.12
CA GLU A 94 17.58 -1.62 1.23
C GLU A 94 16.75 -0.33 1.26
N ASP A 95 17.17 0.71 0.52
CA ASP A 95 16.50 2.02 0.51
C ASP A 95 15.18 2.02 -0.28
N GLU A 96 14.92 0.98 -1.09
CA GLU A 96 13.71 0.80 -1.91
C GLU A 96 12.68 -0.16 -1.27
N GLU A 97 13.02 -0.79 -0.15
CA GLU A 97 12.15 -1.73 0.54
C GLU A 97 11.31 -1.04 1.62
N PHE A 98 9.99 -1.02 1.38
CA PHE A 98 9.00 -0.45 2.29
C PHE A 98 8.22 -1.55 3.01
N THR A 99 7.67 -1.19 4.17
CA THR A 99 6.71 -2.02 4.88
C THR A 99 5.31 -1.44 4.69
N LEU A 100 4.38 -2.25 4.16
CA LEU A 100 2.98 -1.84 4.01
C LEU A 100 2.17 -2.34 5.20
N LYS A 101 1.62 -1.41 5.98
CA LYS A 101 0.76 -1.71 7.14
C LYS A 101 -0.67 -1.20 6.92
N LEU A 102 -1.60 -2.14 6.79
CA LEU A 102 -3.04 -1.94 6.82
C LEU A 102 -3.51 -1.64 8.25
N ILE A 103 -3.68 -0.35 8.55
CA ILE A 103 -4.10 0.12 9.89
C ILE A 103 -5.62 0.23 10.05
N ASN A 104 -6.37 0.34 8.95
CA ASN A 104 -7.83 0.53 8.96
C ASN A 104 -8.62 -0.79 8.92
N ARG A 105 -7.99 -1.92 9.24
CA ARG A 105 -8.63 -3.25 9.34
C ARG A 105 -8.17 -4.03 10.57
N PRO A 106 -8.33 -3.50 11.80
CA PRO A 106 -8.11 -4.31 13.01
C PRO A 106 -9.07 -5.52 13.07
N MET A 107 -10.23 -5.37 12.43
CA MET A 107 -11.18 -6.44 12.16
C MET A 107 -11.44 -6.52 10.65
N LEU A 108 -11.59 -7.74 10.13
CA LEU A 108 -11.74 -8.01 8.71
C LEU A 108 -12.86 -9.02 8.45
N VAL A 109 -13.67 -8.74 7.43
CA VAL A 109 -14.61 -9.69 6.84
C VAL A 109 -14.10 -10.03 5.45
N LEU A 110 -14.04 -11.33 5.14
CA LEU A 110 -13.54 -11.83 3.87
C LEU A 110 -14.69 -12.34 3.01
N ARG A 111 -14.73 -11.92 1.74
CA ARG A 111 -15.71 -12.38 0.75
C ARG A 111 -14.98 -12.78 -0.53
N GLY A 112 -15.13 -14.03 -0.92
CA GLY A 112 -14.66 -14.57 -2.19
C GLY A 112 -15.76 -14.58 -3.26
N GLU A 113 -15.48 -15.26 -4.35
CA GLU A 113 -16.40 -15.43 -5.48
C GLU A 113 -17.72 -16.14 -5.10
N HIS A 114 -17.65 -17.10 -4.17
CA HIS A 114 -18.78 -17.96 -3.82
C HIS A 114 -19.48 -17.59 -2.50
N GLY A 115 -19.04 -16.56 -1.79
CA GLY A 115 -19.62 -16.15 -0.51
C GLY A 115 -18.60 -15.63 0.49
N PHE A 116 -19.03 -15.50 1.74
CA PHE A 116 -18.18 -15.09 2.86
C PHE A 116 -17.36 -16.27 3.40
N VAL A 117 -16.23 -15.92 4.04
CA VAL A 117 -15.40 -16.85 4.80
C VAL A 117 -15.89 -16.91 6.26
N CYS A 118 -16.08 -18.11 6.78
CA CYS A 118 -16.51 -18.34 8.16
C CYS A 118 -15.79 -19.54 8.79
N TYR A 119 -15.79 -19.61 10.11
CA TYR A 119 -15.40 -20.82 10.83
C TYR A 119 -16.42 -21.94 10.60
N HIS A 120 -15.91 -23.12 10.25
CA HIS A 120 -16.73 -24.32 10.18
C HIS A 120 -17.08 -24.80 11.60
N ARG A 121 -18.37 -24.95 11.89
CA ARG A 121 -18.82 -25.31 13.25
C ARG A 121 -18.24 -26.66 13.68
N GLY A 122 -17.58 -26.68 14.84
CA GLY A 122 -17.04 -27.90 15.43
C GLY A 122 -15.72 -28.37 14.83
N SER A 123 -15.01 -27.54 14.05
CA SER A 123 -13.67 -27.87 13.53
C SER A 123 -12.80 -26.61 13.39
N ASN A 124 -11.53 -26.80 13.00
CA ASN A 124 -10.59 -25.71 12.70
C ASN A 124 -10.58 -25.34 11.19
N LEU A 125 -11.59 -25.77 10.43
CA LEU A 125 -11.68 -25.47 9.00
C LEU A 125 -12.41 -24.15 8.75
N LEU A 126 -12.21 -23.59 7.55
CA LEU A 126 -12.92 -22.42 7.07
C LEU A 126 -13.82 -22.80 5.89
N ASP A 127 -15.08 -22.37 5.93
CA ASP A 127 -15.98 -22.39 4.77
C ASP A 127 -15.82 -21.09 3.98
N SER A 128 -15.81 -21.12 2.64
CA SER A 128 -15.64 -19.92 1.77
C SER A 128 -16.81 -19.65 0.84
N ASN A 129 -18.00 -20.18 1.17
CA ASN A 129 -19.21 -20.15 0.35
C ASN A 129 -20.46 -19.81 1.17
N ARG A 130 -20.29 -19.09 2.29
CA ARG A 130 -21.37 -18.80 3.23
C ARG A 130 -22.15 -17.54 2.85
N SER A 131 -23.44 -17.52 3.16
CA SER A 131 -24.30 -16.33 2.99
C SER A 131 -24.25 -15.36 4.16
N VAL A 132 -23.67 -15.78 5.29
CA VAL A 132 -23.38 -14.98 6.48
C VAL A 132 -21.87 -14.83 6.64
N TYR A 133 -21.41 -13.81 7.37
CA TYR A 133 -19.99 -13.55 7.59
C TYR A 133 -19.59 -13.77 9.04
N ASP A 134 -18.33 -14.16 9.24
CA ASP A 134 -17.63 -14.01 10.51
C ASP A 134 -16.65 -12.84 10.45
N VAL A 135 -16.28 -12.34 11.63
CA VAL A 135 -15.30 -11.26 11.80
C VAL A 135 -13.98 -11.86 12.28
N PHE A 136 -12.91 -11.59 11.54
CA PHE A 136 -11.55 -12.00 11.87
C PHE A 136 -10.78 -10.83 12.47
N HIS A 137 -9.90 -11.12 13.43
CA HIS A 137 -8.95 -10.13 13.94
C HIS A 137 -7.65 -10.25 13.16
N VAL A 138 -7.08 -9.11 12.79
CA VAL A 138 -5.88 -9.05 11.95
C VAL A 138 -4.73 -8.53 12.80
N GLY A 139 -3.71 -9.36 13.02
CA GLY A 139 -2.49 -8.99 13.73
C GLY A 139 -1.39 -8.66 12.74
N PHE A 140 -0.70 -7.53 12.91
CA PHE A 140 0.45 -7.20 12.08
C PHE A 140 1.75 -7.66 12.74
N SER A 141 2.64 -8.29 11.98
CA SER A 141 3.97 -8.69 12.44
C SER A 141 4.99 -8.55 11.31
N ASP A 142 5.89 -7.56 11.42
CA ASP A 142 7.02 -7.34 10.51
C ASP A 142 6.67 -7.52 9.02
N GLY A 143 5.67 -6.79 8.53
CA GLY A 143 5.26 -6.84 7.12
C GLY A 143 4.37 -8.02 6.73
N ALA A 144 3.90 -8.82 7.70
CA ALA A 144 2.96 -9.92 7.50
C ALA A 144 1.70 -9.78 8.40
N TYR A 145 0.70 -10.62 8.09
CA TYR A 145 -0.62 -10.68 8.73
C TYR A 145 -1.05 -12.10 9.05
#